data_AF-A0A0C6FL54-F1
#
_entry.id   AF-A0A0C6FL54-F1
#
_cell.length_a   1.000
_cell.length_b   1.000
_cell.length_c   1.000
_cell.angle_alpha   90.00
_cell.angle_beta   90.00
_cell.angle_gamma   90.00
#
_symmetry.space_group_name_H-M   'P 1'
#
loop_
_entity.id
_entity.type
_entity.pdbx_description
1 polymer ?
#
loop_
_entity_poly.entity_id
_entity_poly.type
_entity_poly.pdbx_seq_one_letter_code
_entity_poly.pdbx_strand_id
1 'polypeptide(L)'
;MSQKAQQFVDDWIDTHIHAEGYQPEGDNSEAAMRAEQCRAMAEIQGISHSEIEESVGDLVGYMADAIERANDAEIQRLSAKDD
;
A
#
# COMPACT_ATOMS: atom_id res chain seq x y z
N MET A 1 -13.28 1.77 14.82
CA MET A 1 -12.29 0.84 14.26
C MET A 1 -13.01 -0.31 13.58
N SER A 2 -13.12 -0.28 12.25
CA SER A 2 -13.77 -1.35 11.47
C SER A 2 -12.69 -2.38 11.12
N GLN A 3 -12.60 -3.47 11.88
CA GLN A 3 -11.51 -4.47 11.72
C GLN A 3 -11.47 -5.06 10.30
N LYS A 4 -12.61 -5.06 9.60
CA LYS A 4 -12.71 -5.47 8.19
C LYS A 4 -12.01 -4.52 7.22
N ALA A 5 -12.10 -3.21 7.46
CA ALA A 5 -11.48 -2.22 6.58
C ALA A 5 -9.95 -2.30 6.68
N GLN A 6 -9.42 -2.42 7.90
CA GLN A 6 -7.97 -2.61 8.10
C GLN A 6 -7.49 -3.91 7.45
N GLN A 7 -8.18 -5.03 7.68
CA GLN A 7 -7.81 -6.32 7.08
C GLN A 7 -7.86 -6.29 5.55
N PHE A 8 -8.86 -5.63 4.97
CA PHE A 8 -8.97 -5.47 3.52
C PHE A 8 -7.78 -4.67 2.94
N VAL A 9 -7.41 -3.56 3.57
CA VAL A 9 -6.27 -2.75 3.12
C VAL A 9 -4.96 -3.54 3.22
N ASP A 10 -4.77 -4.28 4.31
CA ASP A 10 -3.57 -5.09 4.54
C ASP A 10 -3.43 -6.20 3.49
N ASP A 11 -4.51 -6.93 3.23
CA ASP A 11 -4.58 -7.99 2.19
C ASP A 11 -4.38 -7.43 0.78
N TRP A 12 -4.96 -6.25 0.51
CA TRP A 12 -4.79 -5.55 -0.75
C TRP A 12 -3.33 -5.14 -0.95
N ILE A 13 -2.68 -4.62 0.09
CA ILE A 13 -1.27 -4.23 0.05
C ILE A 13 -0.38 -5.44 -0.20
N ASP A 14 -0.57 -6.54 0.53
CA ASP A 14 0.21 -7.77 0.32
C ASP A 14 0.07 -8.31 -1.12
N THR A 15 -1.12 -8.18 -1.70
CA THR A 15 -1.43 -8.70 -3.04
C THR A 15 -1.03 -7.76 -4.18
N HIS A 16 -1.04 -6.43 -3.97
CA HIS A 16 -0.84 -5.44 -5.03
C HIS A 16 0.45 -4.65 -4.90
N ILE A 17 1.03 -4.55 -3.70
CA ILE A 17 2.29 -3.85 -3.46
C ILE A 17 3.39 -4.91 -3.49
N HIS A 18 4.02 -5.00 -4.66
CA HIS A 18 5.22 -5.80 -4.85
C HIS A 18 6.37 -4.88 -5.26
N ALA A 19 7.60 -5.32 -5.00
CA ALA A 19 8.79 -4.62 -5.48
C ALA A 19 8.87 -4.77 -7.02
N GLU A 20 8.22 -3.86 -7.75
CA GLU A 20 8.26 -3.82 -9.21
C GLU A 20 9.45 -3.01 -9.74
N GLY A 21 10.19 -2.34 -8.85
CA GLY A 21 11.36 -1.54 -9.17
C GLY A 21 11.30 -0.16 -8.50
N TYR A 22 12.47 0.46 -8.34
CA TYR A 22 12.59 1.73 -7.61
C TYR A 22 11.78 2.83 -8.30
N GLN A 23 10.80 3.37 -7.59
CA GLN A 23 10.17 4.62 -7.99
C GLN A 23 11.07 5.80 -7.59
N PRO A 24 11.08 6.90 -8.36
CA PRO A 24 11.85 8.08 -7.99
C PRO A 24 11.43 8.60 -6.60
N GLU A 25 12.42 8.92 -5.76
CA GLU A 25 12.20 9.44 -4.41
C GLU A 25 11.29 10.68 -4.44
N GLY A 26 10.24 10.66 -3.63
CA GLY A 26 9.24 11.74 -3.53
C GLY A 26 8.06 11.61 -4.50
N ASP A 27 8.00 10.57 -5.32
CA ASP A 27 6.89 10.33 -6.23
C ASP A 27 5.76 9.55 -5.55
N ASN A 28 4.93 10.28 -4.78
CA ASN A 28 3.73 9.70 -4.16
C ASN A 28 2.60 9.44 -5.18
N SER A 29 2.84 9.62 -6.49
CA SER A 29 1.82 9.43 -7.52
C SER A 29 1.32 7.98 -7.53
N GLU A 30 2.21 7.01 -7.33
CA GLU A 30 1.80 5.61 -7.27
C GLU A 30 1.10 5.26 -5.96
N ALA A 31 1.57 5.76 -4.82
CA ALA A 31 0.84 5.63 -3.56
C ALA A 31 -0.59 6.19 -3.68
N ALA A 32 -0.78 7.34 -4.35
CA ALA A 32 -2.08 7.92 -4.61
C ALA A 32 -2.93 7.06 -5.57
N MET A 33 -2.35 6.58 -6.68
CA MET A 33 -3.05 5.69 -7.62
C MET A 33 -3.45 4.35 -6.99
N ARG A 34 -2.59 3.78 -6.14
CA ARG A 34 -2.85 2.53 -5.40
C ARG A 34 -3.92 2.76 -4.33
N ALA A 35 -3.84 3.87 -3.60
CA ALA A 35 -4.88 4.28 -2.64
C ALA A 35 -6.26 4.42 -3.33
N GLU A 36 -6.31 5.04 -4.50
CA GLU A 36 -7.56 5.20 -5.25
C GLU A 36 -8.13 3.84 -5.72
N GLN A 37 -7.29 2.94 -6.21
CA GLN A 37 -7.71 1.56 -6.55
C GLN A 37 -8.20 0.78 -5.33
N CYS A 38 -7.51 0.89 -4.19
CA CYS A 38 -7.92 0.27 -2.94
C CYS A 38 -9.29 0.81 -2.48
N ARG A 39 -9.54 2.12 -2.60
CA ARG A 39 -10.85 2.73 -2.30
C ARG A 39 -11.94 2.19 -3.21
N ALA A 40 -11.70 2.13 -4.52
CA ALA A 40 -12.66 1.61 -5.48
C ALA A 40 -13.03 0.14 -5.20
N MET A 41 -12.03 -0.71 -4.87
CA MET A 41 -12.28 -2.11 -4.48
C MET A 41 -12.99 -2.23 -3.13
N ALA A 42 -12.64 -1.39 -2.16
CA ALA A 42 -13.31 -1.35 -0.86
C ALA A 42 -14.80 -1.00 -1.00
N GLU A 43 -15.15 -0.01 -1.84
CA GLU A 43 -16.53 0.36 -2.12
C GLU A 43 -17.32 -0.81 -2.73
N ILE A 44 -16.71 -1.58 -3.64
CA ILE A 44 -17.32 -2.80 -4.21
C ILE A 44 -17.61 -3.85 -3.12
N GLN A 45 -16.76 -3.93 -2.10
CA GLN A 45 -16.97 -4.81 -0.94
C GLN A 45 -17.91 -4.23 0.13
N GLY A 46 -18.44 -3.02 -0.09
CA GLY A 46 -19.32 -2.33 0.85
C GLY A 46 -18.60 -1.66 2.02
N ILE A 47 -17.30 -1.40 1.88
CA ILE A 47 -16.48 -0.66 2.85
C ILE A 47 -16.39 0.80 2.38
N SER A 48 -16.87 1.73 3.19
CA SER A 48 -16.85 3.14 2.81
C SER A 48 -15.44 3.73 2.93
N HIS A 49 -15.14 4.73 2.12
CA HIS A 49 -13.84 5.40 2.17
C HIS A 49 -13.55 6.01 3.56
N SER A 50 -14.55 6.57 4.24
CA SER A 50 -14.42 7.01 5.63
C SER A 50 -14.11 5.88 6.62
N GLU A 51 -14.63 4.65 6.40
CA GLU A 51 -14.28 3.52 7.28
C GLU A 51 -12.83 3.09 7.11
N ILE A 52 -12.30 3.20 5.88
CA ILE A 52 -10.88 2.95 5.61
C ILE A 52 -10.05 3.98 6.36
N GLU A 53 -10.34 5.27 6.19
CA GLU A 53 -9.59 6.36 6.82
C GLU A 53 -9.71 6.34 8.36
N GLU A 54 -10.87 5.95 8.91
CA GLU A 54 -11.00 5.72 10.35
C GLU A 54 -10.17 4.53 10.86
N SER A 55 -9.84 3.58 9.98
CA SER A 55 -9.15 2.34 10.38
C SER A 55 -7.64 2.43 10.16
N VAL A 56 -7.18 2.97 9.04
CA VAL A 56 -5.75 3.10 8.71
C VAL A 56 -5.23 4.53 8.79
N GLY A 57 -6.10 5.52 8.98
CA GLY A 57 -5.74 6.94 8.92
C GLY A 57 -5.56 7.40 7.48
N ASP A 58 -4.40 7.97 7.19
CA ASP A 58 -4.09 8.44 5.84
C ASP A 58 -3.72 7.26 4.92
N LEU A 59 -4.67 6.82 4.09
CA LEU A 59 -4.47 5.68 3.19
C LEU A 59 -3.30 5.91 2.22
N VAL A 60 -3.08 7.15 1.76
CA VAL A 60 -2.00 7.47 0.82
C VAL A 60 -0.64 7.31 1.51
N GLY A 61 -0.50 7.82 2.73
CA GLY A 61 0.69 7.64 3.56
C GLY A 61 0.92 6.17 3.92
N TYR A 62 -0.15 5.42 4.21
CA TYR A 62 -0.07 3.98 4.47
C TYR A 62 0.43 3.21 3.23
N MET A 63 -0.06 3.55 2.03
CA MET A 63 0.42 2.99 0.76
C MET A 63 1.86 3.35 0.49
N ALA A 64 2.27 4.60 0.71
CA ALA A 64 3.63 5.05 0.49
C ALA A 64 4.64 4.29 1.38
N ASP A 65 4.32 4.13 2.66
CA ASP A 65 5.14 3.37 3.62
C ASP A 65 5.23 1.88 3.23
N ALA A 66 4.14 1.29 2.74
CA ALA A 66 4.15 -0.08 2.25
C ALA A 66 5.01 -0.28 1.00
N ILE A 67 4.93 0.64 0.03
CA ILE A 67 5.76 0.63 -1.19
C ILE A 67 7.23 0.79 -0.82
N GLU A 68 7.56 1.73 0.07
CA GLU A 68 8.92 1.95 0.55
C GLU A 68 9.49 0.67 1.17
N ARG A 69 8.74 0.02 2.07
CA ARG A 69 9.16 -1.26 2.68
C ARG A 69 9.37 -2.38 1.67
N ALA A 70 8.48 -2.50 0.68
CA ALA A 70 8.61 -3.52 -0.37
C ALA A 70 9.89 -3.29 -1.19
N ASN A 71 10.16 -2.03 -1.55
CA ASN A 71 11.36 -1.65 -2.28
C ASN A 71 12.64 -1.87 -1.46
N ASP A 72 12.64 -1.48 -0.18
CA ASP A 72 13.79 -1.65 0.72
C ASP A 72 14.14 -3.14 0.91
N ALA A 73 13.12 -4.00 1.04
CA ALA A 73 13.29 -5.44 1.13
C ALA A 73 13.91 -6.06 -0.14
N GLU A 74 13.51 -5.58 -1.33
CA GLU A 74 14.10 -6.05 -2.59
C GLU A 74 15.53 -5.52 -2.77
N ILE A 75 15.83 -4.29 -2.35
CA ILE A 75 17.21 -3.76 -2.33
C ILE A 75 18.08 -4.62 -1.44
N GLN A 76 17.63 -4.94 -0.23
CA GLN A 76 18.37 -5.79 0.69
C GLN A 76 18.63 -7.17 0.08
N ARG A 77 17.65 -7.73 -0.64
CA ARG A 77 17.79 -9.02 -1.35
C ARG A 77 18.79 -8.94 -2.49
N LEU A 78 18.77 -7.87 -3.29
CA LEU A 78 19.71 -7.66 -4.39
C LEU A 78 21.13 -7.44 -3.85
N SER A 79 21.28 -6.61 -2.82
CA SER A 79 22.57 -6.35 -2.18
C SER A 79 23.19 -7.60 -1.56
N ALA A 80 22.38 -8.51 -1.00
CA ALA A 80 22.86 -9.77 -0.43
C ALA A 80 23.28 -10.82 -1.48
N LYS A 81 23.00 -10.59 -2.76
CA LYS A 81 23.34 -11.51 -3.86
C LYS A 81 24.67 -11.17 -4.54
N ASP A 82 25.21 -9.98 -4.28
CA ASP A 82 26.47 -9.49 -4.82
C ASP A 82 27.70 -9.77 -3.91
N ASP A 83 27.51 -10.46 -2.77
CA ASP A 83 28.58 -10.87 -1.81
C ASP A 83 28.95 -12.37 -1.94
#